data_AF-A0AAW0G2F8-F1
#
_entry.id   AF-A0AAW0G2F8-F1
#
_cell.length_a   1.000
_cell.length_b   1.000
_cell.length_c   1.000
_cell.angle_alpha   90.00
_cell.angle_beta   90.00
_cell.angle_gamma   90.00
#
_symmetry.space_group_name_H-M   'P 1'
#
loop_
_entity.id
_entity.type
_entity.pdbx_description
1 polymer ?
#
loop_
_entity_poly.entity_id
_entity_poly.type
_entity_poly.pdbx_seq_one_letter_code
_entity_poly.pdbx_strand_id
1 'polypeptide(L)'
;MEPEIWATKSHTTPEYKIHGTLLKQIVAPDIVLQLVPYQAINLLCAVAKGESPKWLQRYCPALGAVLNLYRQLSTPIPIEVQKVAGWLARRAYDVYSRLAQHDPAPCDSSLPQGNWKETGTVYGSPAVRKRRFYSKLRGDTLRVLDRGEDEAAGDCNKFYKTYSKHSLTGGIFVVWCTHSICLGFHSIPLAEGRNDVFSAIYTRFPSAPKVIIYDFACQLAVYCFVREARYFHNTRFLIDEMHAHDHSRCGQACFASNVMQFDDDIRAANTSAAECGNKGMKRIRKSVSFMNYEHAVIYTKTFLDIWNRNIMRRMAKV
;
A
#
# COMPACT_ATOMS: atom_id res chain seq x y z
N MET A 1 -11.59 35.62 37.97
CA MET A 1 -10.23 35.48 37.39
C MET A 1 -10.39 34.61 36.16
N GLU A 2 -10.41 35.29 35.02
CA GLU A 2 -11.03 34.86 33.77
C GLU A 2 -10.14 33.92 32.94
N PRO A 3 -10.75 32.98 32.21
CA PRO A 3 -10.09 32.11 31.25
C PRO A 3 -9.97 32.83 29.89
N GLU A 4 -9.02 33.75 29.74
CA GLU A 4 -8.90 34.59 28.54
C GLU A 4 -7.50 34.58 27.88
N ILE A 5 -6.84 33.41 27.79
CA ILE A 5 -5.51 33.34 27.13
C ILE A 5 -5.45 32.37 25.94
N TRP A 6 -6.47 31.55 25.68
CA TRP A 6 -6.42 30.57 24.57
C TRP A 6 -7.32 30.89 23.35
N ALA A 7 -8.08 31.99 23.38
CA ALA A 7 -9.11 32.27 22.37
C ALA A 7 -8.71 33.26 21.25
N THR A 8 -7.45 33.68 21.13
CA THR A 8 -7.05 34.76 20.19
C THR A 8 -5.95 34.40 19.18
N LYS A 9 -5.56 33.13 19.04
CA LYS A 9 -4.75 32.72 17.88
C LYS A 9 -5.68 32.38 16.72
N SER A 10 -5.73 33.28 15.73
CA SER A 10 -6.51 33.06 14.51
C SER A 10 -6.25 31.67 13.94
N HIS A 11 -7.29 30.98 13.49
CA HIS A 11 -7.23 29.67 12.82
C HIS A 11 -6.44 29.67 11.49
N THR A 12 -5.63 30.70 11.24
CA THR A 12 -4.97 31.00 9.98
C THR A 12 -3.44 30.96 10.05
N THR A 13 -2.81 30.85 11.24
CA THR A 13 -1.35 30.76 11.31
C THR A 13 -0.82 29.44 10.72
N PRO A 14 0.35 29.42 10.06
CA PRO A 14 0.96 28.20 9.54
C PRO A 14 1.14 27.11 10.61
N GLU A 15 1.48 27.51 11.83
CA GLU A 15 1.65 26.64 12.99
C GLU A 15 0.35 25.89 13.31
N TYR A 16 -0.77 26.62 13.40
CA TYR A 16 -2.08 26.03 13.67
C TYR A 16 -2.46 24.98 12.61
N LYS A 17 -2.19 25.28 11.33
CA LYS A 17 -2.47 24.35 10.22
C LYS A 17 -1.61 23.08 10.30
N ILE A 18 -0.33 23.22 10.61
CA ILE A 18 0.62 22.09 10.71
C ILE A 18 0.24 21.17 11.87
N HIS A 19 -0.01 21.72 13.07
CA HIS A 19 -0.47 20.95 14.22
C HIS A 19 -1.86 20.34 14.00
N GLY A 20 -2.78 21.08 13.38
CA GLY A 20 -4.10 20.57 13.00
C GLY A 20 -4.03 19.37 12.06
N THR A 21 -3.06 19.34 11.14
CA THR A 21 -2.83 18.21 10.24
C THR A 21 -2.33 16.98 10.99
N LEU A 22 -1.39 17.16 11.94
CA LEU A 22 -0.94 16.07 12.81
C LEU A 22 -2.10 15.49 13.62
N LEU A 23 -2.93 16.33 14.23
CA LEU A 23 -4.08 15.88 15.00
C LEU A 23 -5.08 15.10 14.14
N LYS A 24 -5.43 15.62 12.96
CA LYS A 24 -6.31 14.93 11.99
C LYS A 24 -5.75 13.57 11.61
N GLN A 25 -4.45 13.46 11.40
CA GLN A 25 -3.82 12.19 11.10
C GLN A 25 -3.94 11.23 12.29
N ILE A 26 -3.62 11.67 13.51
CA ILE A 26 -3.68 10.85 14.73
C ILE A 26 -5.10 10.33 15.01
N VAL A 27 -6.15 11.10 14.72
CA VAL A 27 -7.53 10.66 14.94
C VAL A 27 -8.12 9.86 13.78
N ALA A 28 -7.37 9.66 12.69
CA ALA A 28 -7.87 8.95 11.52
C ALA A 28 -8.12 7.46 11.84
N PRO A 29 -9.24 6.85 11.39
CA PRO A 29 -9.65 5.50 11.78
C PRO A 29 -8.69 4.39 11.31
N ASP A 30 -7.89 4.65 10.28
CA ASP A 30 -6.82 3.80 9.74
C ASP A 30 -5.51 3.85 10.57
N ILE A 31 -5.51 4.59 11.69
CA ILE A 31 -4.36 4.77 12.59
C ILE A 31 -3.68 3.47 13.04
N VAL A 32 -4.44 2.41 13.30
CA VAL A 32 -3.92 1.27 14.09
C VAL A 32 -2.76 0.55 13.39
N LEU A 33 -2.69 0.57 12.06
CA LEU A 33 -1.62 -0.11 11.31
C LEU A 33 -0.88 0.77 10.29
N GLN A 34 -1.40 1.95 9.96
CA GLN A 34 -0.83 2.76 8.88
C GLN A 34 -0.05 4.00 9.36
N LEU A 35 -0.33 4.49 10.57
CA LEU A 35 0.16 5.82 10.97
C LEU A 35 1.67 5.89 11.18
N VAL A 36 2.26 4.77 11.59
CA VAL A 36 3.66 4.64 11.94
C VAL A 36 4.19 3.34 11.36
N PRO A 37 4.89 3.39 10.22
CA PRO A 37 5.65 2.25 9.73
C PRO A 37 6.63 1.77 10.79
N TYR A 38 6.92 0.46 10.85
CA TYR A 38 7.87 -0.10 11.83
C TYR A 38 9.22 0.64 11.84
N GLN A 39 9.69 1.06 10.67
CA GLN A 39 10.93 1.83 10.48
C GLN A 39 10.93 3.20 11.19
N ALA A 40 9.76 3.78 11.46
CA ALA A 40 9.63 5.06 12.14
C ALA A 40 9.68 4.96 13.67
N ILE A 41 9.61 3.75 14.26
CA ILE A 41 9.56 3.59 15.73
C ILE A 41 10.80 4.21 16.38
N ASN A 42 11.99 3.88 15.90
CA ASN A 42 13.24 4.41 16.45
C ASN A 42 13.36 5.93 16.28
N LEU A 43 12.83 6.46 15.17
CA LEU A 43 12.77 7.90 14.94
C LEU A 43 11.87 8.62 15.93
N LEU A 44 10.70 8.04 16.19
CA LEU A 44 9.75 8.59 17.14
C LEU A 44 10.30 8.53 18.57
N CYS A 45 11.04 7.48 18.91
CA CYS A 45 11.78 7.39 20.18
C CYS A 45 12.84 8.49 20.31
N ALA A 46 13.52 8.86 19.22
CA ALA A 46 14.46 9.98 19.21
C ALA A 46 13.73 11.32 19.44
N VAL A 47 12.60 11.55 18.76
CA VAL A 47 11.75 12.72 18.98
C VAL A 47 11.25 12.81 20.41
N ALA A 48 10.89 11.68 21.02
CA ALA A 48 10.45 11.63 22.41
C ALA A 48 11.54 12.06 23.41
N LYS A 49 12.81 12.08 22.99
CA LYS A 49 13.97 12.56 23.77
C LYS A 49 14.38 14.00 23.40
N GLY A 50 13.61 14.67 22.54
CA GLY A 50 13.89 16.03 22.07
C GLY A 50 14.76 16.10 20.81
N GLU A 51 15.07 14.99 20.16
CA GLU A 51 15.84 14.99 18.90
C GLU A 51 14.94 15.33 17.70
N SER A 52 15.52 15.95 16.65
CA SER A 52 14.79 16.33 15.42
C SER A 52 15.31 15.56 14.20
N PRO A 53 14.98 14.26 14.04
CA PRO A 53 15.47 13.46 12.93
C PRO A 53 14.95 13.98 11.57
N LYS A 54 15.88 14.26 10.65
CA LYS A 54 15.57 14.82 9.31
C LYS A 54 14.73 13.91 8.42
N TRP A 55 14.72 12.60 8.68
CA TRP A 55 14.13 11.59 7.80
C TRP A 55 12.75 11.09 8.25
N LEU A 56 12.25 11.54 9.41
CA LEU A 56 10.93 11.13 9.92
C LEU A 56 9.78 11.51 8.97
N GLN A 57 9.89 12.65 8.30
CA GLN A 57 8.95 13.12 7.29
C GLN A 57 8.66 12.12 6.16
N ARG A 58 9.59 11.22 5.84
CA ARG A 58 9.38 10.15 4.84
C ARG A 58 8.38 9.09 5.30
N TYR A 59 8.20 8.93 6.61
CA TYR A 59 7.36 7.90 7.21
C TYR A 59 6.13 8.47 7.91
N CYS A 60 6.28 9.63 8.54
CA CYS A 60 5.22 10.34 9.25
C CYS A 60 5.20 11.82 8.78
N PRO A 61 4.66 12.12 7.58
CA PRO A 61 4.73 13.45 6.98
C PRO A 61 4.22 14.58 7.89
N ALA A 62 3.07 14.41 8.56
CA ALA A 62 2.51 15.45 9.42
C ALA A 62 3.40 15.76 10.64
N LEU A 63 3.97 14.72 11.27
CA LEU A 63 4.90 14.93 12.38
C LEU A 63 6.23 15.51 11.89
N GLY A 64 6.71 15.07 10.73
CA GLY A 64 7.87 15.66 10.07
C GLY A 64 7.70 17.16 9.80
N ALA A 65 6.52 17.59 9.33
CA ALA A 65 6.20 19.00 9.13
C ALA A 65 6.25 19.81 10.45
N VAL A 66 5.73 19.24 11.55
CA VAL A 66 5.85 19.84 12.89
C VAL A 66 7.32 19.99 13.30
N LEU A 67 8.15 18.96 13.08
CA LEU A 67 9.58 19.05 13.41
C LEU A 67 10.33 20.06 12.55
N ASN A 68 9.97 20.18 11.28
CA ASN A 68 10.56 21.15 10.36
C ASN A 68 10.24 22.59 10.78
N LEU A 69 9.00 22.85 11.23
CA LEU A 69 8.60 24.13 11.79
C LEU A 69 9.50 24.55 12.96
N TYR A 70 9.67 23.69 13.97
CA TYR A 70 10.53 24.00 15.13
C TYR A 70 12.00 24.16 14.75
N ARG A 71 12.47 23.39 13.76
CA ARG A 71 13.82 23.56 13.21
C ARG A 71 14.02 24.93 12.56
N GLN A 72 13.05 25.38 11.75
CA GLN A 72 13.10 26.69 11.10
C GLN A 72 13.05 27.84 12.12
N LEU A 73 12.23 27.69 13.16
CA LEU A 73 12.13 28.65 14.25
C LEU A 73 13.33 28.61 15.21
N SER A 74 14.27 27.67 15.04
CA SER A 74 15.40 27.45 15.96
C SER A 74 14.97 27.30 17.43
N THR A 75 13.81 26.69 17.65
CA THR A 75 13.24 26.47 18.99
C THR A 75 13.25 24.99 19.35
N PRO A 76 13.36 24.64 20.64
CA PRO A 76 13.22 23.27 21.09
C PRO A 76 11.84 22.69 20.74
N ILE A 77 11.79 21.38 20.50
CA ILE A 77 10.53 20.66 20.27
C ILE A 77 9.70 20.72 21.57
N PRO A 78 8.43 21.14 21.55
CA PRO A 78 7.59 21.19 22.74
C PRO A 78 7.42 19.82 23.39
N ILE A 79 7.32 19.79 24.71
CA ILE A 79 7.20 18.55 25.48
C ILE A 79 5.96 17.74 25.09
N GLU A 80 4.90 18.39 24.65
CA GLU A 80 3.66 17.78 24.16
C GLU A 80 3.92 16.99 22.87
N VAL A 81 4.69 17.55 21.93
CA VAL A 81 5.07 16.88 20.68
C VAL A 81 5.97 15.68 20.98
N GLN A 82 6.90 15.82 21.94
CA GLN A 82 7.75 14.72 22.39
C GLN A 82 6.92 13.58 23.02
N LYS A 83 5.94 13.92 23.89
CA LYS A 83 5.00 12.95 24.49
C LYS A 83 4.18 12.23 23.44
N VAL A 84 3.65 12.95 22.44
CA VAL A 84 2.90 12.37 21.33
C VAL A 84 3.78 11.41 20.52
N ALA A 85 5.02 11.79 20.21
CA ALA A 85 5.95 10.91 19.51
C ALA A 85 6.25 9.63 20.31
N GLY A 86 6.49 9.75 21.62
CA GLY A 86 6.72 8.60 22.50
C GLY A 86 5.50 7.67 22.59
N TRP A 87 4.30 8.25 22.66
CA TRP A 87 3.05 7.48 22.62
C TRP A 87 2.88 6.74 21.29
N LEU A 88 3.12 7.42 20.16
CA LEU A 88 3.06 6.83 18.82
C LEU A 88 4.06 5.69 18.66
N ALA A 89 5.30 5.86 19.12
CA ALA A 89 6.33 4.82 19.08
C ALA A 89 5.91 3.57 19.83
N ARG A 90 5.45 3.74 21.09
CA ARG A 90 5.00 2.64 21.94
C ARG A 90 3.80 1.93 21.33
N ARG A 91 2.82 2.69 20.88
CA ARG A 91 1.61 2.14 20.24
C ARG A 91 1.96 1.32 19.00
N ALA A 92 2.81 1.84 18.13
CA ALA A 92 3.25 1.14 16.92
C ALA A 92 4.02 -0.15 17.24
N TYR A 93 4.93 -0.09 18.22
CA TYR A 93 5.66 -1.27 18.70
C TYR A 93 4.74 -2.34 19.27
N ASP A 94 3.78 -1.95 20.12
CA ASP A 94 2.85 -2.88 20.76
C ASP A 94 1.94 -3.57 19.73
N VAL A 95 1.42 -2.81 18.76
CA VAL A 95 0.61 -3.38 17.66
C VAL A 95 1.45 -4.34 16.84
N TYR A 96 2.62 -3.90 16.38
CA TYR A 96 3.49 -4.73 15.56
C TYR A 96 3.87 -6.02 16.28
N SER A 97 4.30 -5.94 17.53
CA SER A 97 4.71 -7.10 18.33
C SER A 97 3.57 -8.11 18.51
N ARG A 98 2.33 -7.64 18.65
CA ARG A 98 1.14 -8.50 18.72
C ARG A 98 0.81 -9.17 17.39
N LEU A 99 1.13 -8.56 16.26
CA LEU A 99 0.89 -9.13 14.93
C LEU A 99 2.05 -10.01 14.43
N ALA A 100 3.28 -9.69 14.81
CA ALA A 100 4.51 -10.37 14.39
C ALA A 100 4.73 -11.71 15.12
N GLN A 101 3.69 -12.54 15.19
CA GLN A 101 3.65 -13.81 15.93
C GLN A 101 4.41 -14.95 15.23
N HIS A 102 4.76 -14.80 13.96
CA HIS A 102 5.49 -15.81 13.20
C HIS A 102 6.37 -15.18 12.11
N ASP A 103 7.39 -15.92 11.70
CA ASP A 103 8.18 -15.61 10.50
C ASP A 103 7.43 -15.99 9.22
N PRO A 104 7.73 -15.32 8.09
CA PRO A 104 7.27 -15.78 6.79
C PRO A 104 7.72 -17.22 6.53
N ALA A 105 7.01 -17.95 5.66
CA ALA A 105 7.48 -19.25 5.23
C ALA A 105 8.87 -19.11 4.58
N PRO A 106 9.77 -20.10 4.73
CA PRO A 106 11.02 -20.10 3.99
C PRO A 106 10.72 -20.10 2.49
N CYS A 107 11.61 -19.49 1.71
CA CYS A 107 11.54 -19.60 0.27
C CYS A 107 11.87 -21.04 -0.14
N ASP A 108 11.07 -21.60 -1.02
CA ASP A 108 11.20 -22.94 -1.56
C ASP A 108 11.24 -22.84 -3.08
N SER A 109 12.42 -23.09 -3.64
CA SER A 109 12.65 -23.10 -5.09
C SER A 109 12.12 -24.37 -5.76
N SER A 110 11.75 -25.40 -4.98
CA SER A 110 11.22 -26.68 -5.47
C SER A 110 9.70 -26.68 -5.62
N LEU A 111 9.03 -25.55 -5.39
CA LEU A 111 7.58 -25.46 -5.50
C LEU A 111 7.11 -25.86 -6.91
N PRO A 112 6.10 -26.75 -7.00
CA PRO A 112 5.57 -27.17 -8.28
C PRO A 112 4.98 -25.95 -9.00
N GLN A 113 5.46 -25.74 -10.23
CA GLN A 113 4.87 -24.74 -11.11
C GLN A 113 3.70 -25.40 -11.83
N GLY A 114 2.48 -24.95 -11.49
CA GLY A 114 1.30 -25.37 -12.25
C GLY A 114 1.41 -24.94 -13.71
N ASN A 115 0.70 -25.64 -14.60
CA ASN A 115 0.61 -25.22 -15.99
C ASN A 115 -0.01 -23.81 -16.06
N TRP A 116 0.79 -22.81 -16.42
CA TRP A 116 0.36 -21.41 -16.42
C TRP A 116 -0.77 -21.15 -17.43
N LYS A 117 -0.87 -21.97 -18.48
CA LYS A 117 -1.95 -21.90 -19.47
C LYS A 117 -3.31 -22.29 -18.88
N GLU A 118 -3.30 -23.23 -17.94
CA GLU A 118 -4.50 -23.72 -17.24
C GLU A 118 -4.84 -22.89 -16.00
N THR A 119 -3.81 -22.41 -15.29
CA THR A 119 -3.99 -21.61 -14.06
C THR A 119 -4.15 -20.12 -14.33
N GLY A 120 -3.85 -19.68 -15.56
CA GLY A 120 -3.81 -18.27 -15.96
C GLY A 120 -2.88 -17.41 -15.13
N THR A 121 -1.88 -18.02 -14.50
CA THR A 121 -0.95 -17.35 -13.57
C THR A 121 0.44 -17.33 -14.18
N VAL A 122 0.89 -16.15 -14.61
CA VAL A 122 2.15 -15.96 -15.31
C VAL A 122 2.95 -14.86 -14.62
N TYR A 123 4.05 -15.22 -14.00
CA TYR A 123 4.99 -14.26 -13.42
C TYR A 123 6.38 -14.47 -13.99
N GLY A 124 7.15 -13.38 -14.11
CA GLY A 124 8.54 -13.45 -14.56
C GLY A 124 9.44 -14.24 -13.61
N SER A 125 9.01 -14.42 -12.36
CA SER A 125 9.68 -15.23 -11.35
C SER A 125 8.80 -16.39 -10.87
N PRO A 126 9.40 -17.54 -10.54
CA PRO A 126 8.66 -18.68 -10.02
C PRO A 126 8.01 -18.35 -8.67
N ALA A 127 7.04 -19.18 -8.25
CA ALA A 127 6.56 -19.10 -6.88
C ALA A 127 7.70 -19.47 -5.94
N VAL A 128 7.96 -18.62 -4.95
CA VAL A 128 8.97 -18.86 -3.92
C VAL A 128 8.34 -19.32 -2.61
N ARG A 129 7.02 -19.12 -2.42
CA ARG A 129 6.29 -19.55 -1.22
C ARG A 129 4.87 -19.93 -1.56
N LYS A 130 4.29 -20.84 -0.75
CA LYS A 130 2.84 -21.06 -0.71
C LYS A 130 2.20 -20.03 0.23
N ARG A 131 1.05 -19.50 -0.16
CA ARG A 131 0.19 -18.72 0.73
C ARG A 131 -0.25 -19.60 1.90
N ARG A 132 -0.10 -19.14 3.13
CA ARG A 132 -0.58 -19.84 4.32
C ARG A 132 -2.10 -19.71 4.44
N PHE A 133 -2.68 -20.63 5.20
CA PHE A 133 -4.04 -20.47 5.70
C PHE A 133 -3.99 -19.84 7.10
N TYR A 134 -4.68 -18.72 7.28
CA TYR A 134 -4.71 -17.99 8.55
C TYR A 134 -5.98 -18.36 9.32
N SER A 135 -5.93 -19.48 10.04
CA SER A 135 -7.10 -20.07 10.72
C SER A 135 -7.81 -19.15 11.72
N LYS A 136 -7.10 -18.17 12.28
CA LYS A 136 -7.65 -17.17 13.21
C LYS A 136 -8.43 -16.05 12.52
N LEU A 137 -8.33 -15.93 11.19
CA LEU A 137 -9.01 -14.90 10.42
C LEU A 137 -10.29 -15.47 9.82
N ARG A 138 -11.44 -14.95 10.26
CA ARG A 138 -12.73 -15.29 9.68
C ARG A 138 -12.70 -14.98 8.18
N GLY A 139 -13.20 -15.91 7.37
CA GLY A 139 -13.24 -15.75 5.92
C GLY A 139 -11.94 -16.06 5.15
N ASP A 140 -10.83 -16.43 5.81
CA ASP A 140 -9.58 -16.70 5.07
C ASP A 140 -9.64 -17.99 4.21
N THR A 141 -10.50 -18.95 4.56
CA THR A 141 -10.79 -20.18 3.80
C THR A 141 -11.91 -20.03 2.79
N LEU A 142 -12.83 -19.09 3.03
CA LEU A 142 -13.96 -18.91 2.17
C LEU A 142 -13.48 -18.07 0.98
N ARG A 143 -13.45 -18.66 -0.21
CA ARG A 143 -13.51 -17.92 -1.49
C ARG A 143 -14.80 -17.09 -1.63
N VAL A 144 -15.56 -16.96 -0.54
CA VAL A 144 -16.68 -16.04 -0.41
C VAL A 144 -16.05 -14.67 -0.46
N LEU A 145 -16.23 -14.04 -1.61
CA LEU A 145 -16.44 -12.62 -1.80
C LEU A 145 -16.02 -11.78 -0.59
N ASP A 146 -15.08 -10.85 -0.80
CA ASP A 146 -15.04 -9.56 -0.09
C ASP A 146 -16.39 -8.81 -0.39
N ARG A 147 -17.54 -9.45 -0.14
CA ARG A 147 -18.90 -8.94 -0.30
C ARG A 147 -19.16 -8.12 0.94
N GLY A 148 -18.60 -6.92 0.99
CA GLY A 148 -19.12 -5.82 1.79
C GLY A 148 -19.30 -6.01 3.30
N GLU A 149 -18.92 -7.14 3.91
CA GLU A 149 -18.99 -7.34 5.38
C GLU A 149 -17.73 -6.80 6.08
N ASP A 150 -17.22 -5.68 5.58
CA ASP A 150 -16.16 -4.88 6.19
C ASP A 150 -16.71 -3.50 6.58
N GLU A 151 -17.94 -3.44 7.10
CA GLU A 151 -18.44 -2.24 7.79
C GLU A 151 -17.53 -1.85 8.98
N ALA A 152 -16.66 -2.75 9.43
CA ALA A 152 -15.67 -2.49 10.47
C ALA A 152 -14.31 -1.96 9.97
N ALA A 153 -14.00 -2.04 8.66
CA ALA A 153 -12.68 -1.73 8.10
C ALA A 153 -12.68 -0.52 7.14
N GLY A 154 -13.43 0.53 7.48
CA GLY A 154 -13.29 1.86 6.89
C GLY A 154 -14.03 2.06 5.56
N ASP A 155 -14.72 3.20 5.47
CA ASP A 155 -15.61 3.66 4.38
C ASP A 155 -14.96 3.91 3.00
N CYS A 156 -13.83 3.28 2.69
CA CYS A 156 -13.21 3.36 1.37
C CYS A 156 -13.96 2.41 0.41
N ASN A 157 -14.89 2.94 -0.37
CA ASN A 157 -15.71 2.16 -1.29
C ASN A 157 -15.02 2.02 -2.66
N LYS A 158 -14.38 0.87 -2.93
CA LYS A 158 -14.13 0.45 -4.32
C LYS A 158 -15.48 0.05 -4.91
N PHE A 159 -15.87 0.60 -6.06
CA PHE A 159 -17.10 0.23 -6.77
C PHE A 159 -17.06 -1.24 -7.24
N TYR A 160 -17.24 -2.18 -6.31
CA TYR A 160 -17.27 -3.63 -6.53
C TYR A 160 -18.49 -4.09 -7.35
N LYS A 161 -19.50 -3.21 -7.53
CA LYS A 161 -20.86 -3.59 -7.95
C LYS A 161 -21.02 -3.96 -9.43
N THR A 162 -20.00 -3.83 -10.28
CA THR A 162 -20.18 -3.94 -11.74
C THR A 162 -19.86 -5.33 -12.32
N TYR A 163 -19.05 -6.16 -11.65
CA TYR A 163 -18.52 -7.39 -12.26
C TYR A 163 -19.39 -8.64 -12.06
N SER A 164 -20.30 -8.66 -11.08
CA SER A 164 -21.05 -9.87 -10.71
C SER A 164 -22.29 -10.18 -11.57
N LYS A 165 -22.72 -9.28 -12.46
CA LYS A 165 -24.02 -9.41 -13.15
C LYS A 165 -24.03 -10.33 -14.39
N HIS A 166 -22.88 -10.76 -14.90
CA HIS A 166 -22.81 -11.41 -16.23
C HIS A 166 -22.02 -12.73 -16.31
N SER A 167 -21.73 -13.42 -15.19
CA SER A 167 -20.97 -14.69 -15.20
C SER A 167 -19.59 -14.58 -15.90
N LEU A 168 -19.03 -13.38 -15.97
CA LEU A 168 -17.70 -13.12 -16.51
C LEU A 168 -16.67 -13.37 -15.40
N THR A 169 -15.48 -13.85 -15.77
CA THR A 169 -14.33 -13.89 -14.85
C THR A 169 -14.10 -12.51 -14.24
N GLY A 170 -13.69 -12.44 -12.97
CA GLY A 170 -13.35 -11.19 -12.26
C GLY A 170 -12.28 -10.32 -12.93
N GLY A 171 -11.61 -10.84 -13.95
CA GLY A 171 -10.72 -10.10 -14.84
C GLY A 171 -9.30 -10.66 -14.79
N ILE A 172 -8.33 -9.78 -14.93
CA ILE A 172 -6.91 -10.08 -14.77
C ILE A 172 -6.31 -9.08 -13.78
N PHE A 173 -5.48 -9.57 -12.88
CA PHE A 173 -4.63 -8.74 -12.04
C PHE A 173 -3.24 -8.70 -12.67
N VAL A 174 -2.67 -7.51 -12.82
CA VAL A 174 -1.33 -7.34 -13.42
C VAL A 174 -0.45 -6.55 -12.46
N VAL A 175 0.74 -7.07 -12.20
CA VAL A 175 1.76 -6.40 -11.37
C VAL A 175 2.72 -5.65 -12.29
N TRP A 176 2.87 -4.36 -12.02
CA TRP A 176 3.76 -3.47 -12.76
C TRP A 176 4.87 -2.97 -11.84
N CYS A 177 6.09 -2.80 -12.36
CA CYS A 177 7.11 -2.00 -11.70
C CYS A 177 6.96 -0.52 -12.07
N THR A 178 7.68 0.36 -11.37
CA THR A 178 7.70 1.81 -11.63
C THR A 178 8.27 2.19 -13.01
N HIS A 179 8.94 1.28 -13.71
CA HIS A 179 9.38 1.48 -15.10
C HIS A 179 8.28 1.13 -16.13
N SER A 180 7.06 0.78 -15.68
CA SER A 180 5.96 0.28 -16.53
C SER A 180 6.25 -1.07 -17.20
N ILE A 181 7.14 -1.87 -16.61
CA ILE A 181 7.39 -3.26 -17.01
C ILE A 181 6.41 -4.15 -16.24
N CYS A 182 5.71 -5.03 -16.95
CA CYS A 182 4.88 -6.07 -16.36
C CYS A 182 5.76 -7.13 -15.71
N LEU A 183 5.62 -7.30 -14.39
CA LEU A 183 6.30 -8.35 -13.62
C LEU A 183 5.54 -9.69 -13.67
N GLY A 184 4.25 -9.63 -13.95
CA GLY A 184 3.39 -10.80 -14.11
C GLY A 184 1.92 -10.47 -13.98
N PHE A 185 1.08 -11.46 -14.24
CA PHE A 185 -0.36 -11.37 -14.12
C PHE A 185 -0.96 -12.69 -13.62
N HIS A 186 -2.19 -12.63 -13.13
CA HIS A 186 -3.02 -13.80 -12.96
C HIS A 186 -4.49 -13.51 -13.28
N SER A 187 -5.22 -14.54 -13.70
CA SER A 187 -6.68 -14.45 -13.85
C SER A 187 -7.37 -14.37 -12.49
N ILE A 188 -8.35 -13.48 -12.38
CA ILE A 188 -9.19 -13.34 -11.20
C ILE A 188 -10.48 -14.10 -11.46
N PRO A 189 -10.81 -15.15 -10.68
CA PRO A 189 -11.97 -15.98 -10.97
C PRO A 189 -13.30 -15.27 -10.70
N LEU A 190 -13.39 -14.42 -9.65
CA LEU A 190 -14.65 -13.81 -9.20
C LEU A 190 -14.60 -12.29 -9.14
N ALA A 191 -13.78 -11.72 -8.27
CA ALA A 191 -13.63 -10.28 -8.12
C ALA A 191 -12.25 -9.96 -7.55
N GLU A 192 -11.66 -8.85 -8.00
CA GLU A 192 -10.36 -8.38 -7.54
C GLU A 192 -10.46 -7.94 -6.08
N GLY A 193 -9.67 -8.54 -5.20
CA GLY A 193 -9.60 -8.18 -3.79
C GLY A 193 -8.18 -8.03 -3.25
N ARG A 194 -8.10 -7.68 -1.97
CA ARG A 194 -6.81 -7.54 -1.24
C ARG A 194 -5.99 -8.82 -1.27
N ASN A 195 -6.68 -9.96 -1.35
CA ASN A 195 -6.05 -11.27 -1.44
C ASN A 195 -5.22 -11.47 -2.72
N ASP A 196 -5.66 -10.94 -3.86
CA ASP A 196 -4.96 -11.09 -5.14
C ASP A 196 -3.61 -10.37 -5.09
N VAL A 197 -3.61 -9.13 -4.59
CA VAL A 197 -2.40 -8.33 -4.38
C VAL A 197 -1.48 -9.01 -3.36
N PHE A 198 -2.01 -9.37 -2.18
CA PHE A 198 -1.25 -10.04 -1.13
C PHE A 198 -0.61 -11.33 -1.64
N SER A 199 -1.38 -12.18 -2.32
CA SER A 199 -0.91 -13.47 -2.83
C SER A 199 0.17 -13.28 -3.88
N ALA A 200 0.00 -12.32 -4.80
CA ALA A 200 1.01 -11.99 -5.79
C ALA A 200 2.33 -11.58 -5.12
N ILE A 201 2.28 -10.67 -4.14
CA ILE A 201 3.49 -10.17 -3.49
C ILE A 201 4.13 -11.24 -2.57
N TYR A 202 3.35 -11.93 -1.76
CA TYR A 202 3.87 -12.90 -0.80
C TYR A 202 4.45 -14.15 -1.45
N THR A 203 3.83 -14.63 -2.53
CA THR A 203 4.23 -15.89 -3.18
C THR A 203 5.33 -15.72 -4.23
N ARG A 204 5.53 -14.51 -4.77
CA ARG A 204 6.46 -14.27 -5.89
C ARG A 204 7.74 -13.53 -5.50
N PHE A 205 7.72 -12.77 -4.41
CA PHE A 205 8.88 -11.99 -3.99
C PHE A 205 9.53 -12.67 -2.77
N PRO A 206 10.85 -12.93 -2.76
CA PRO A 206 11.53 -13.48 -1.58
C PRO A 206 11.41 -12.57 -0.36
N SER A 207 11.57 -11.26 -0.59
CA SER A 207 11.42 -10.17 0.36
C SER A 207 10.33 -9.22 -0.11
N ALA A 208 9.56 -8.64 0.82
CA ALA A 208 8.50 -7.73 0.47
C ALA A 208 9.10 -6.47 -0.20
N PRO A 209 8.45 -5.93 -1.26
CA PRO A 209 8.85 -4.64 -1.81
C PRO A 209 8.87 -3.57 -0.72
N LYS A 210 9.84 -2.64 -0.79
CA LYS A 210 9.91 -1.50 0.13
C LYS A 210 8.67 -0.60 0.04
N VAL A 211 8.07 -0.54 -1.15
CA VAL A 211 6.91 0.29 -1.46
C VAL A 211 5.96 -0.49 -2.34
N ILE A 212 4.69 -0.45 -2.00
CA ILE A 212 3.58 -0.95 -2.81
C ILE A 212 2.64 0.24 -3.05
N ILE A 213 2.42 0.57 -4.33
CA ILE A 213 1.46 1.58 -4.74
C ILE A 213 0.23 0.87 -5.28
N TYR A 214 -0.94 1.16 -4.72
CA TYR A 214 -2.19 0.48 -5.05
C TYR A 214 -3.39 1.40 -4.78
N ASP A 215 -4.46 1.29 -5.57
CA ASP A 215 -5.68 2.11 -5.39
C ASP A 215 -6.21 1.97 -3.96
N PHE A 216 -6.23 0.75 -3.44
CA PHE A 216 -6.79 0.41 -2.15
C PHE A 216 -5.71 0.06 -1.11
N ALA A 217 -4.58 0.77 -1.18
CA ALA A 217 -3.43 0.55 -0.32
C ALA A 217 -3.76 0.70 1.19
N CYS A 218 -4.75 1.54 1.54
CA CYS A 218 -5.19 1.75 2.92
C CYS A 218 -5.61 0.45 3.62
N GLN A 219 -6.49 -0.32 2.99
CA GLN A 219 -6.93 -1.60 3.53
C GLN A 219 -5.97 -2.74 3.23
N LEU A 220 -5.21 -2.65 2.12
CA LEU A 220 -4.19 -3.66 1.81
C LEU A 220 -3.13 -3.74 2.91
N ALA A 221 -2.70 -2.61 3.48
CA ALA A 221 -1.71 -2.62 4.56
C ALA A 221 -2.21 -3.44 5.75
N VAL A 222 -3.45 -3.19 6.21
CA VAL A 222 -4.08 -3.92 7.30
C VAL A 222 -4.16 -5.42 6.97
N TYR A 223 -4.62 -5.74 5.74
CA TYR A 223 -4.72 -7.11 5.26
C TYR A 223 -3.39 -7.85 5.31
N CYS A 224 -2.30 -7.19 4.89
CA CYS A 224 -0.94 -7.70 4.88
C CYS A 224 -0.38 -7.88 6.30
N PHE A 225 -0.52 -6.88 7.17
CA PHE A 225 0.04 -6.92 8.53
C PHE A 225 -0.63 -7.97 9.41
N VAL A 226 -1.95 -8.12 9.31
CA VAL A 226 -2.68 -9.12 10.10
C VAL A 226 -2.30 -10.57 9.72
N ARG A 227 -1.76 -10.76 8.52
CA ARG A 227 -1.34 -12.08 7.99
C ARG A 227 0.15 -12.32 8.11
N GLU A 228 0.98 -11.37 7.68
CA GLU A 228 2.43 -11.56 7.50
C GLU A 228 3.21 -10.32 7.95
N ALA A 229 2.99 -9.87 9.19
CA ALA A 229 3.61 -8.65 9.72
C ALA A 229 5.14 -8.64 9.60
N ARG A 230 5.82 -9.76 9.92
CA ARG A 230 7.28 -9.87 9.81
C ARG A 230 7.78 -9.78 8.37
N TYR A 231 6.98 -10.17 7.39
CA TYR A 231 7.34 -10.05 5.98
C TYR A 231 7.18 -8.61 5.48
N PHE A 232 6.09 -7.94 5.85
CA PHE A 232 5.73 -6.59 5.39
C PHE A 232 6.21 -5.45 6.29
N HIS A 233 6.97 -5.72 7.36
CA HIS A 233 7.37 -4.70 8.34
C HIS A 233 8.13 -3.50 7.76
N ASN A 234 8.85 -3.72 6.66
CA ASN A 234 9.61 -2.69 5.94
C ASN A 234 8.89 -2.17 4.69
N THR A 235 7.63 -2.57 4.47
CA THR A 235 6.83 -2.19 3.31
C THR A 235 5.95 -0.99 3.64
N ARG A 236 6.04 0.03 2.79
CA ARG A 236 5.12 1.16 2.76
C ARG A 236 4.02 0.91 1.75
N PHE A 237 2.79 1.18 2.15
CA PHE A 237 1.60 1.06 1.30
C PHE A 237 1.13 2.47 0.97
N LEU A 238 1.13 2.82 -0.31
CA LEU A 238 0.78 4.15 -0.80
C LEU A 238 -0.41 4.07 -1.76
N ILE A 239 -1.38 4.94 -1.55
CA ILE A 239 -2.53 5.15 -2.41
C ILE A 239 -2.02 5.83 -3.67
N ASP A 240 -2.43 5.26 -4.81
CA ASP A 240 -2.17 5.82 -6.12
C ASP A 240 -2.77 7.22 -6.26
N GLU A 241 -2.02 8.13 -6.89
CA GLU A 241 -2.36 9.55 -6.99
C GLU A 241 -3.66 9.79 -7.77
N MET A 242 -3.88 9.01 -8.83
CA MET A 242 -5.06 9.11 -9.68
C MET A 242 -6.35 8.75 -8.93
N HIS A 243 -6.23 7.90 -7.91
CA HIS A 243 -7.35 7.39 -7.10
C HIS A 243 -7.46 8.10 -5.74
N ALA A 244 -6.55 9.03 -5.42
CA ALA A 244 -6.51 9.71 -4.12
C ALA A 244 -7.83 10.43 -3.77
N HIS A 245 -8.57 10.93 -4.76
CA HIS A 245 -9.84 11.63 -4.56
C HIS A 245 -10.95 10.73 -3.98
N ASP A 246 -10.88 9.42 -4.20
CA ASP A 246 -11.82 8.44 -3.64
C ASP A 246 -11.54 8.13 -2.15
N HIS A 247 -10.44 8.65 -1.60
CA HIS A 247 -9.95 8.35 -0.25
C HIS A 247 -10.07 9.51 0.74
N SER A 248 -11.26 10.12 0.85
CA SER A 248 -11.47 11.29 1.71
C SER A 248 -11.22 11.08 3.22
N ARG A 249 -11.23 9.84 3.70
CA ARG A 249 -11.08 9.49 5.13
C ARG A 249 -9.76 8.81 5.51
N CYS A 250 -8.87 8.59 4.53
CA CYS A 250 -7.57 8.00 4.81
C CYS A 250 -6.60 9.02 5.41
N GLY A 251 -5.70 8.53 6.25
CA GLY A 251 -4.60 9.31 6.80
C GLY A 251 -3.66 9.80 5.70
N GLN A 252 -3.17 11.04 5.85
CA GLN A 252 -2.32 11.70 4.85
C GLN A 252 -1.01 10.95 4.56
N ALA A 253 -0.52 10.14 5.50
CA ALA A 253 0.67 9.30 5.31
C ALA A 253 0.48 8.19 4.27
N CYS A 254 -0.76 7.82 3.97
CA CYS A 254 -1.07 6.76 3.01
C CYS A 254 -1.05 7.27 1.57
N PHE A 255 -0.96 8.58 1.30
CA PHE A 255 -1.01 9.12 -0.06
C PHE A 255 0.38 9.25 -0.65
N ALA A 256 0.58 8.72 -1.87
CA ALA A 256 1.85 8.86 -2.56
C ALA A 256 2.24 10.34 -2.73
N SER A 257 1.29 11.20 -3.12
CA SER A 257 1.50 12.65 -3.33
C SER A 257 2.07 13.37 -2.11
N ASN A 258 1.62 13.00 -0.89
CA ASN A 258 2.16 13.59 0.34
C ASN A 258 3.59 13.12 0.61
N VAL A 259 3.89 11.85 0.34
CA VAL A 259 5.24 11.32 0.56
C VAL A 259 6.24 11.85 -0.47
N MET A 260 5.80 12.12 -1.71
CA MET A 260 6.64 12.75 -2.76
C MET A 260 7.22 14.10 -2.35
N GLN A 261 6.59 14.82 -1.42
CA GLN A 261 7.11 16.09 -0.90
C GLN A 261 8.43 15.90 -0.12
N PHE A 262 8.67 14.69 0.39
CA PHE A 262 9.76 14.41 1.33
C PHE A 262 10.66 13.23 0.91
N ASP A 263 10.28 12.50 -0.14
CA ASP A 263 10.95 11.30 -0.62
C ASP A 263 11.14 11.35 -2.14
N ASP A 264 12.37 11.64 -2.55
CA ASP A 264 12.79 11.81 -3.94
C ASP A 264 12.62 10.52 -4.75
N ASP A 265 12.78 9.36 -4.11
CA ASP A 265 12.63 8.05 -4.77
C ASP A 265 11.18 7.82 -5.19
N ILE A 266 10.22 8.24 -4.35
CA ILE A 266 8.80 8.16 -4.67
C ILE A 266 8.41 9.21 -5.70
N ARG A 267 8.98 10.41 -5.59
CA ARG A 267 8.73 11.49 -6.56
C ARG A 267 9.23 11.14 -7.95
N ALA A 268 10.32 10.37 -8.05
CA ALA A 268 10.82 9.83 -9.31
C ALA A 268 10.07 8.57 -9.79
N ALA A 269 9.32 7.91 -8.90
CA ALA A 269 8.57 6.71 -9.25
C ALA A 269 7.33 7.06 -10.08
N ASN A 270 7.10 6.30 -11.16
CA ASN A 270 5.84 6.37 -11.89
C ASN A 270 4.72 5.69 -11.09
N THR A 271 4.02 6.46 -10.26
CA THR A 271 2.84 5.99 -9.50
C THR A 271 1.71 5.53 -10.42
N SER A 272 1.59 6.13 -11.60
CA SER A 272 0.57 5.79 -12.62
C SER A 272 0.96 4.62 -13.54
N ALA A 273 2.04 3.88 -13.25
CA ALA A 273 2.48 2.76 -14.09
C ALA A 273 1.37 1.71 -14.27
N ALA A 274 0.65 1.39 -13.19
CA ALA A 274 -0.47 0.46 -13.23
C ALA A 274 -1.64 0.99 -14.07
N GLU A 275 -1.97 2.27 -13.98
CA GLU A 275 -3.05 2.87 -14.78
C GLU A 275 -2.71 2.89 -16.28
N CYS A 276 -1.48 3.25 -16.63
CA CYS A 276 -0.98 3.19 -18.00
C CYS A 276 -1.01 1.74 -18.53
N GLY A 277 -0.57 0.78 -17.72
CA GLY A 277 -0.65 -0.65 -18.02
C GLY A 277 -2.10 -1.12 -18.24
N ASN A 278 -3.03 -0.72 -17.37
CA ASN A 278 -4.45 -1.03 -17.47
C ASN A 278 -5.09 -0.44 -18.73
N LYS A 279 -4.71 0.79 -19.13
CA LYS A 279 -5.09 1.37 -20.42
C LYS A 279 -4.55 0.54 -21.60
N GLY A 280 -3.36 -0.04 -21.47
CA GLY A 280 -2.82 -1.03 -22.39
C GLY A 280 -3.69 -2.29 -22.46
N MET A 281 -4.05 -2.87 -21.31
CA MET A 281 -4.88 -4.08 -21.24
C MET A 281 -6.28 -3.88 -21.85
N LYS A 282 -6.86 -2.67 -21.73
CA LYS A 282 -8.14 -2.33 -22.39
C LYS A 282 -8.09 -2.55 -23.91
N ARG A 283 -6.93 -2.46 -24.55
CA ARG A 283 -6.76 -2.66 -26.01
C ARG A 283 -7.02 -4.10 -26.44
N ILE A 284 -6.68 -5.07 -25.59
CA ILE A 284 -6.86 -6.49 -25.90
C ILE A 284 -8.16 -7.07 -25.35
N ARG A 285 -8.88 -6.32 -24.51
CA ARG A 285 -10.10 -6.77 -23.81
C ARG A 285 -11.11 -7.44 -24.75
N LYS A 286 -11.40 -6.80 -25.90
CA LYS A 286 -12.37 -7.33 -26.87
C LYS A 286 -11.88 -8.62 -27.52
N SER A 287 -10.61 -8.68 -27.91
CA SER A 287 -10.03 -9.89 -28.51
C SER A 287 -10.07 -11.07 -27.53
N VAL A 288 -9.65 -10.82 -26.29
CA VAL A 288 -9.63 -11.82 -25.21
C VAL A 288 -11.03 -12.34 -24.89
N SER A 289 -12.07 -11.49 -24.93
CA SER A 289 -13.44 -11.92 -24.62
C SER A 289 -14.05 -12.93 -25.59
N PHE A 290 -13.48 -13.09 -26.79
CA PHE A 290 -13.93 -14.11 -27.78
C PHE A 290 -13.06 -15.37 -27.78
N MET A 291 -12.02 -15.42 -26.95
CA MET A 291 -11.10 -16.57 -26.87
C MET A 291 -11.56 -17.55 -25.80
N ASN A 292 -11.24 -18.83 -25.98
CA ASN A 292 -11.27 -19.76 -24.86
C ASN A 292 -10.21 -19.38 -23.82
N TYR A 293 -10.32 -19.91 -22.60
CA TYR A 293 -9.49 -19.51 -21.48
C TYR A 293 -7.98 -19.67 -21.75
N GLU A 294 -7.56 -20.83 -22.26
CA GLU A 294 -6.15 -21.10 -22.56
C GLU A 294 -5.60 -20.12 -23.61
N HIS A 295 -6.33 -19.90 -24.71
CA HIS A 295 -5.93 -18.94 -25.74
C HIS A 295 -5.89 -17.50 -25.20
N ALA A 296 -6.84 -17.11 -24.34
CA ALA A 296 -6.86 -15.81 -23.69
C ALA A 296 -5.60 -15.59 -22.83
N VAL A 297 -5.17 -16.61 -22.07
CA VAL A 297 -3.96 -16.57 -21.24
C VAL A 297 -2.71 -16.46 -22.11
N ILE A 298 -2.59 -17.27 -23.16
CA ILE A 298 -1.44 -17.24 -24.09
C ILE A 298 -1.35 -15.88 -24.81
N TYR A 299 -2.49 -15.37 -25.28
CA TYR A 299 -2.56 -14.09 -25.98
C TYR A 299 -2.18 -12.93 -25.06
N THR A 300 -2.69 -12.94 -23.82
CA THR A 300 -2.38 -11.93 -22.78
C THR A 300 -0.88 -11.93 -22.46
N LYS A 301 -0.28 -13.10 -22.25
CA LYS A 301 1.17 -13.22 -22.05
C LYS A 301 1.95 -12.65 -23.23
N THR A 302 1.60 -13.05 -24.45
CA THR A 302 2.29 -12.59 -25.67
C THR A 302 2.21 -11.06 -25.80
N PHE A 303 1.04 -10.47 -25.53
CA PHE A 303 0.86 -9.02 -25.52
C PHE A 303 1.78 -8.34 -24.49
N LEU A 304 1.83 -8.87 -23.26
CA LEU A 304 2.66 -8.32 -22.18
C LEU A 304 4.16 -8.50 -22.43
N ASP A 305 4.58 -9.59 -23.08
CA ASP A 305 5.98 -9.79 -23.48
C ASP A 305 6.41 -8.75 -24.53
N ILE A 306 5.55 -8.47 -25.52
CA ILE A 306 5.78 -7.42 -26.52
C ILE A 306 5.81 -6.03 -25.85
N TRP A 307 4.88 -5.79 -24.92
CA TRP A 307 4.87 -4.56 -24.12
C TRP A 307 6.21 -4.36 -23.41
N ASN A 308 6.65 -5.36 -22.64
CA ASN A 308 7.91 -5.32 -21.90
C ASN A 308 9.09 -5.08 -22.83
N ARG A 309 9.16 -5.77 -23.97
CA ARG A 309 10.22 -5.56 -24.97
C ARG A 309 10.25 -4.12 -25.47
N ASN A 310 9.10 -3.51 -25.72
CA ASN A 310 9.01 -2.13 -26.19
C ASN A 310 9.43 -1.12 -25.13
N ILE A 311 9.04 -1.34 -23.86
CA ILE A 311 9.48 -0.50 -22.74
C ILE A 311 10.99 -0.60 -22.57
N MET A 312 11.55 -1.81 -22.51
CA MET A 312 13.00 -2.03 -22.38
C MET A 312 13.79 -1.36 -23.52
N ARG A 313 13.29 -1.43 -24.75
CA ARG A 313 13.89 -0.74 -25.91
C ARG A 313 13.85 0.77 -25.81
N ARG A 314 12.82 1.36 -25.21
CA ARG A 314 12.75 2.81 -24.97
C ARG A 314 13.76 3.21 -23.89
N MET A 315 13.85 2.44 -22.82
CA MET A 315 14.81 2.67 -21.75
C MET A 315 16.26 2.58 -22.23
N ALA A 316 16.57 1.63 -23.11
CA ALA A 316 17.92 1.47 -23.67
C ALA A 316 18.34 2.54 -24.69
N LYS A 317 17.43 3.44 -25.09
CA LYS A 317 17.70 4.57 -25.99
C LYS A 317 17.92 5.88 -25.25
N VAL A 318 17.70 5.89 -23.93
CA VAL A 318 17.94 7.01 -23.02
C VAL A 318 19.30 6.80 -22.38
#